data_AF-A0A937H2E7-F1
#
_entry.id   AF-A0A937H2E7-F1
#
_cell.length_a   1.000
_cell.length_b   1.000
_cell.length_c   1.000
_cell.angle_alpha   90.00
_cell.angle_beta   90.00
_cell.angle_gamma   90.00
#
_symmetry.space_group_name_H-M   'P 1'
#
loop_
_entity.id
_entity.type
_entity.pdbx_description
1 polymer ?
#
loop_
_entity_poly.entity_id
_entity_poly.type
_entity_poly.pdbx_seq_one_letter_code
_entity_poly.pdbx_strand_id
1 'polypeptide(L)'
;MFKLGKPAAQLARLNRASRVDQARSINFTFDGKPYTGYAGDTLASALLANGVHLVGRSFKYHRPRGILSAGSEEPNALIRLGRGAYAEPNLRATQIEIFENLYAESQNRVPSLAFDIGAINSILARFFPA
;
A
#
# COMPACT_ATOMS: atom_id res chain seq x y z
N MET A 1 -30.74 13.21 6.01
CA MET A 1 -30.30 12.95 4.63
C MET A 1 -28.80 13.26 4.55
N PHE A 2 -27.96 12.28 4.88
CA PHE A 2 -26.51 12.43 4.85
C PHE A 2 -26.03 12.47 3.40
N LYS A 3 -25.42 13.57 2.96
CA LYS A 3 -24.67 13.60 1.71
C LYS A 3 -23.46 12.68 1.88
N LEU A 4 -23.43 11.54 1.18
CA LEU A 4 -22.17 10.83 0.96
C LEU A 4 -21.22 11.85 0.30
N GLY A 5 -20.14 12.19 0.99
CA GLY A 5 -19.07 12.99 0.43
C GLY A 5 -18.59 12.30 -0.85
N LYS A 6 -18.42 13.07 -1.93
CA LYS A 6 -17.78 12.56 -3.15
C LYS A 6 -16.48 11.85 -2.74
N PRO A 7 -16.22 10.61 -3.21
CA PRO A 7 -14.94 9.97 -2.95
C PRO A 7 -13.83 10.92 -3.41
N ALA A 8 -12.79 11.06 -2.60
CA ALA A 8 -11.64 11.90 -2.93
C ALA A 8 -11.18 11.51 -4.34
N ALA A 9 -11.09 12.50 -5.24
CA ALA A 9 -10.68 12.24 -6.62
C ALA A 9 -9.35 11.46 -6.59
N GLN A 10 -9.28 10.33 -7.31
CA GLN A 10 -8.05 9.56 -7.47
C GLN A 10 -7.09 10.34 -8.37
N LEU A 11 -6.40 11.32 -7.79
CA LEU A 11 -5.62 12.36 -8.48
C LEU A 11 -4.55 11.80 -9.43
N ALA A 12 -4.02 10.61 -9.13
CA ALA A 12 -2.95 9.97 -9.90
C ALA A 12 -3.47 8.90 -10.89
N ARG A 13 -4.78 8.72 -11.01
CA ARG A 13 -5.37 7.79 -11.98
C ARG A 13 -5.37 8.41 -13.37
N LEU A 14 -4.99 7.63 -14.38
CA LEU A 14 -5.03 8.07 -15.77
C LEU A 14 -6.48 8.19 -16.25
N ASN A 15 -6.79 9.26 -16.98
CA ASN A 15 -8.12 9.53 -17.55
C ASN A 15 -8.45 8.70 -18.81
N ARG A 16 -7.66 7.67 -19.12
CA ARG A 16 -7.81 6.83 -20.33
C ARG A 16 -8.29 5.43 -19.99
N ALA A 17 -8.62 4.65 -21.02
CA ALA A 17 -9.01 3.25 -20.88
C ALA A 17 -8.00 2.50 -19.98
N SER A 18 -8.53 1.97 -18.87
CA SER A 18 -7.82 1.20 -17.85
C SER A 18 -8.49 -0.16 -17.75
N ARG A 19 -7.75 -1.19 -17.35
CA ARG A 19 -8.28 -2.56 -17.17
C ARG A 19 -9.08 -2.71 -15.88
N VAL A 20 -9.72 -1.64 -15.40
CA VAL A 20 -10.51 -1.60 -14.17
C VAL A 20 -11.91 -1.12 -14.48
N ASP A 21 -12.90 -1.65 -13.76
CA ASP A 21 -14.30 -1.24 -13.90
C ASP A 21 -14.58 -0.04 -12.99
N GLN A 22 -14.46 1.17 -13.55
CA GLN A 22 -14.67 2.42 -12.81
C GLN A 22 -16.12 2.64 -12.35
N ALA A 23 -17.08 1.86 -12.83
CA ALA A 23 -18.45 1.89 -12.33
C ALA A 23 -18.61 1.13 -11.00
N ARG A 24 -17.66 0.25 -10.66
CA ARG A 24 -17.67 -0.56 -9.43
C ARG A 24 -16.59 -0.11 -8.47
N SER A 25 -16.98 0.79 -7.57
CA SER A 25 -16.15 1.23 -6.46
C SER A 25 -15.96 0.12 -5.42
N ILE A 26 -14.72 -0.03 -4.92
CA ILE A 26 -14.35 -0.99 -3.87
C ILE A 26 -13.72 -0.25 -2.70
N ASN A 27 -14.19 -0.50 -1.48
CA ASN A 27 -13.61 0.08 -0.26
C ASN A 27 -12.58 -0.85 0.37
N PHE A 28 -11.43 -0.29 0.74
CA PHE A 28 -10.38 -1.01 1.44
C PHE A 28 -9.69 -0.10 2.47
N THR A 29 -8.88 -0.68 3.34
CA THR A 29 -8.13 0.04 4.36
C THR A 29 -6.65 -0.32 4.28
N PHE A 30 -5.80 0.70 4.32
CA PHE A 30 -4.34 0.54 4.36
C PHE A 30 -3.78 1.33 5.55
N ASP A 31 -3.02 0.67 6.41
CA ASP A 31 -2.44 1.27 7.63
C ASP A 31 -3.48 2.02 8.49
N GLY A 32 -4.68 1.45 8.62
CA GLY A 32 -5.78 2.03 9.40
C GLY A 32 -6.49 3.21 8.72
N LYS A 33 -6.05 3.66 7.54
CA LYS A 33 -6.71 4.72 6.76
C LYS A 33 -7.61 4.11 5.68
N PRO A 34 -8.88 4.56 5.55
CA PRO A 34 -9.77 4.08 4.49
C PRO A 34 -9.40 4.69 3.14
N TYR A 35 -9.56 3.89 2.09
CA TYR A 35 -9.33 4.25 0.70
C TYR A 35 -10.39 3.62 -0.20
N THR A 36 -10.47 4.13 -1.42
CA THR A 36 -11.37 3.61 -2.44
C THR A 36 -10.57 3.28 -3.70
N GLY A 37 -10.88 2.14 -4.31
CA GLY A 37 -10.39 1.70 -5.62
C GLY A 37 -11.55 1.29 -6.54
N TYR A 38 -11.24 0.61 -7.64
CA TYR A 38 -12.22 0.04 -8.55
C TYR A 38 -12.00 -1.46 -8.75
N ALA A 39 -13.03 -2.20 -9.12
CA ALA A 39 -12.90 -3.63 -9.42
C ALA A 39 -11.84 -3.87 -10.52
N GLY A 40 -10.97 -4.87 -10.32
CA GLY A 40 -9.80 -5.14 -11.14
C GLY A 40 -8.52 -4.38 -10.74
N ASP A 41 -8.59 -3.49 -9.74
CA ASP A 41 -7.39 -2.93 -9.12
C ASP A 41 -6.63 -3.96 -8.30
N THR A 42 -5.30 -3.86 -8.35
CA THR A 42 -4.45 -4.42 -7.30
C THR A 42 -4.30 -3.42 -6.17
N LEU A 43 -3.89 -3.88 -4.99
CA LEU A 43 -3.61 -2.99 -3.86
C LEU A 43 -2.56 -1.93 -4.26
N ALA A 44 -1.55 -2.32 -5.05
CA ALA A 44 -0.56 -1.39 -5.58
C ALA A 44 -1.19 -0.32 -6.49
N SER A 45 -2.00 -0.70 -7.49
CA SER A 45 -2.61 0.28 -8.41
C SER A 45 -3.61 1.18 -7.70
N ALA A 46 -4.35 0.66 -6.73
CA ALA A 46 -5.28 1.43 -5.91
C ALA A 46 -4.54 2.43 -5.00
N LEU A 47 -3.45 2.02 -4.35
CA LEU A 47 -2.62 2.92 -3.52
C LEU A 47 -2.00 4.04 -4.36
N LEU A 48 -1.43 3.73 -5.52
CA LEU A 48 -0.90 4.73 -6.45
C LEU A 48 -1.98 5.70 -6.92
N ALA A 49 -3.17 5.21 -7.29
CA ALA A 49 -4.29 6.05 -7.69
C ALA A 49 -4.72 7.05 -6.59
N ASN A 50 -4.54 6.66 -5.32
CA ASN A 50 -4.78 7.50 -4.15
C ASN A 50 -3.54 8.34 -3.73
N GLY A 51 -2.49 8.40 -4.55
CA GLY A 51 -1.27 9.18 -4.30
C GLY A 51 -0.36 8.60 -3.20
N VAL A 52 -0.53 7.33 -2.83
CA VAL A 52 0.28 6.67 -1.81
C VAL A 52 1.52 6.04 -2.47
N HIS A 53 2.67 6.68 -2.26
CA HIS A 53 3.95 6.22 -2.79
C HIS A 53 4.82 5.52 -1.74
N LEU A 54 4.68 5.87 -0.45
CA LEU A 54 5.37 5.20 0.64
C LEU A 54 4.50 4.03 1.12
N VAL A 55 4.96 2.81 0.88
CA VAL A 55 4.19 1.58 1.16
C VAL A 55 4.90 0.61 2.09
N GLY A 56 6.17 0.87 2.41
CA GLY A 56 6.98 0.01 3.25
C GLY A 56 8.29 0.67 3.67
N ARG A 57 9.02 -0.05 4.51
CA ARG A 57 10.39 0.26 4.93
C ARG A 57 11.28 -0.95 4.66
N SER A 58 12.53 -0.74 4.27
CA SER A 58 13.46 -1.85 4.07
C SER A 58 13.74 -2.56 5.39
N PHE A 59 13.75 -3.90 5.39
CA PHE A 59 13.96 -4.70 6.60
C PHE A 59 15.19 -4.29 7.44
N LYS A 60 16.35 -4.11 6.80
CA LYS A 60 17.61 -3.87 7.50
C LYS A 60 17.83 -2.40 7.89
N TYR A 61 17.64 -1.51 6.92
CA TYR A 61 18.05 -0.11 7.03
C TYR A 61 16.88 0.85 7.25
N HIS A 62 15.63 0.35 7.28
CA HIS A 62 14.43 1.18 7.43
C HIS A 62 14.33 2.36 6.43
N ARG A 63 14.91 2.20 5.23
CA ARG A 63 14.81 3.19 4.16
C ARG A 63 13.38 3.23 3.63
N PRO A 64 12.83 4.40 3.28
CA PRO A 64 11.56 4.52 2.59
C PRO A 64 11.49 3.60 1.37
N ARG A 65 10.40 2.85 1.22
CA ARG A 65 10.15 1.99 0.04
C ARG A 65 8.81 2.32 -0.59
N GLY A 66 8.85 2.44 -1.91
CA GLY A 66 7.69 2.57 -2.78
C GLY A 66 7.52 1.38 -3.70
N ILE A 67 6.38 1.33 -4.39
CA ILE A 67 6.11 0.36 -5.45
C ILE A 67 7.11 0.58 -6.58
N LEU A 68 7.75 -0.48 -7.06
CA LEU A 68 8.79 -0.42 -8.10
C LEU A 68 8.38 -1.10 -9.40
N SER A 69 7.54 -2.14 -9.32
CA SER A 69 7.13 -2.95 -10.44
C SER A 69 5.61 -3.18 -10.46
N ALA A 70 5.11 -4.13 -11.27
CA ALA A 70 3.68 -4.35 -11.48
C ALA A 70 3.23 -5.82 -11.37
N GLY A 71 4.13 -6.74 -11.03
CA GLY A 71 3.85 -8.17 -10.95
C GLY A 71 4.61 -8.89 -9.84
N SER A 72 4.92 -10.17 -10.07
CA SER A 72 5.61 -11.06 -9.12
C SER A 72 7.05 -10.63 -8.81
N GLU A 73 7.64 -9.82 -9.66
CA GLU A 73 8.99 -9.28 -9.53
C GLU A 73 9.11 -8.13 -8.52
N GLU A 74 8.00 -7.68 -7.92
CA GLU A 74 7.96 -6.56 -6.97
C GLU A 74 8.81 -6.87 -5.71
N PRO A 75 9.88 -6.10 -5.43
CA PRO A 75 10.79 -6.36 -4.32
C PRO A 75 10.51 -5.53 -3.06
N ASN A 76 9.72 -4.46 -3.17
CA ASN A 76 9.59 -3.44 -2.13
C ASN A 76 8.23 -3.47 -1.43
N ALA A 77 7.14 -3.54 -2.20
CA ALA A 77 5.77 -3.39 -1.70
C ALA A 77 5.24 -4.69 -1.08
N LEU A 78 5.92 -5.18 -0.04
CA LEU A 78 5.54 -6.34 0.75
C LEU A 78 4.63 -5.94 1.91
N ILE A 79 3.43 -6.50 1.93
CA ILE A 79 2.30 -6.07 2.77
C ILE A 79 1.83 -7.23 3.65
N ARG A 80 1.32 -6.90 4.83
CA ARG A 80 0.54 -7.82 5.65
C ARG A 80 -0.94 -7.67 5.30
N LEU A 81 -1.57 -8.72 4.79
CA LEU A 81 -2.98 -8.75 4.46
C LEU A 81 -3.78 -9.34 5.62
N GLY A 82 -4.94 -8.76 5.94
CA GLY A 82 -5.81 -9.24 7.02
C GLY A 82 -5.40 -8.78 8.41
N ARG A 83 -6.07 -9.32 9.44
CA ARG A 83 -5.88 -8.96 10.85
C ARG A 83 -5.85 -10.20 11.74
N GLY A 84 -5.24 -10.06 12.92
CA GLY A 84 -5.20 -11.11 13.93
C GLY A 84 -4.50 -12.38 13.43
N ALA A 85 -5.07 -13.53 13.81
CA ALA A 85 -4.49 -14.86 13.53
C ALA A 85 -4.51 -15.26 12.04
N TYR A 86 -5.36 -14.64 11.23
CA TYR A 86 -5.50 -14.94 9.80
C TYR A 86 -4.72 -13.96 8.92
N ALA A 87 -3.83 -13.16 9.51
CA ALA A 87 -3.06 -12.21 8.75
C ALA A 87 -1.91 -12.90 8.01
N GLU A 88 -1.81 -12.65 6.71
CA GLU A 88 -0.77 -13.18 5.84
C GLU A 88 0.31 -12.12 5.59
N PRO A 89 1.55 -12.31 6.07
CA PRO A 89 2.63 -11.37 5.83
C PRO A 89 3.28 -11.58 4.46
N ASN A 90 4.04 -10.58 4.02
CA ASN A 90 4.93 -10.64 2.85
C ASN A 90 4.25 -10.91 1.50
N LEU A 91 2.97 -10.57 1.38
CA LEU A 91 2.29 -10.57 0.09
C LEU A 91 2.68 -9.32 -0.72
N ARG A 92 2.80 -9.46 -2.04
CA ARG A 92 3.14 -8.35 -2.92
C ARG A 92 1.88 -7.55 -3.24
N ALA A 93 1.90 -6.24 -2.96
CA ALA A 93 0.77 -5.35 -3.25
C ALA A 93 0.33 -5.41 -4.73
N THR A 94 1.26 -5.71 -5.64
CA THR A 94 1.04 -5.86 -7.09
C THR A 94 0.24 -7.10 -7.48
N GLN A 95 0.07 -8.08 -6.57
CA GLN A 95 -0.64 -9.32 -6.83
C GLN A 95 -1.88 -9.52 -5.95
N ILE A 96 -2.15 -8.58 -5.04
CA ILE A 96 -3.34 -8.60 -4.20
C ILE A 96 -4.43 -7.82 -4.93
N GLU A 97 -5.46 -8.49 -5.44
CA GLU A 97 -6.64 -7.80 -5.94
C GLU A 97 -7.42 -7.18 -4.76
N ILE A 98 -7.89 -5.94 -4.92
CA ILE A 98 -8.70 -5.31 -3.86
C ILE A 98 -10.10 -5.92 -3.83
N PHE A 99 -10.63 -6.09 -2.63
CA PHE A 99 -12.01 -6.53 -2.40
C PHE A 99 -12.62 -5.73 -1.24
N GLU A 100 -13.95 -5.77 -1.14
CA GLU A 100 -14.67 -5.01 -0.12
C GLU A 100 -14.21 -5.38 1.29
N ASN A 101 -13.95 -4.35 2.10
CA ASN A 101 -13.44 -4.46 3.46
C ASN A 101 -12.04 -5.10 3.57
N LEU A 102 -11.27 -5.16 2.48
CA LEU A 102 -9.86 -5.53 2.53
C LEU A 102 -9.14 -4.66 3.56
N TYR A 103 -8.34 -5.29 4.41
CA TYR A 103 -7.46 -4.61 5.33
C TYR A 103 -6.01 -5.02 5.10
N ALA A 104 -5.14 -4.04 4.96
CA ALA A 104 -3.72 -4.24 4.71
C ALA A 104 -2.87 -3.30 5.57
N GLU A 105 -1.67 -3.77 5.92
CA GLU A 105 -0.68 -3.01 6.68
C GLU A 105 0.69 -3.07 6.03
N SER A 106 1.39 -1.95 6.11
CA SER A 106 2.80 -1.85 5.74
C SER A 106 3.70 -2.54 6.76
N GLN A 107 4.90 -2.89 6.31
CA GLN A 107 5.87 -3.65 7.12
C GLN A 107 7.13 -2.85 7.49
N ASN A 108 7.84 -3.38 8.49
CA ASN A 108 9.14 -2.91 8.98
C ASN A 108 9.14 -1.47 9.48
N ARG A 109 8.10 -1.05 10.19
CA ARG A 109 7.92 0.34 10.66
C ARG A 109 7.45 0.38 12.11
N VAL A 110 7.90 1.37 12.88
CA VAL A 110 7.38 1.68 14.22
C VAL A 110 7.51 3.18 14.54
N PRO A 111 6.44 3.90 14.95
CA PRO A 111 5.04 3.45 15.00
C PRO A 111 4.33 3.50 13.66
N SER A 112 4.82 4.22 12.64
CA SER A 112 4.12 4.44 11.35
C SER A 112 5.11 4.50 10.19
N LEU A 113 4.63 4.43 8.93
CA LEU A 113 5.52 4.62 7.78
C LEU A 113 6.16 6.00 7.75
N ALA A 114 5.39 7.05 8.05
CA ALA A 114 5.88 8.42 8.03
C ALA A 114 6.86 8.70 9.18
N PHE A 115 6.58 8.13 10.36
CA PHE A 115 7.39 8.26 11.56
C PHE A 115 7.88 6.87 11.98
N ASP A 116 9.07 6.51 11.51
CA ASP A 116 9.72 5.23 11.81
C ASP A 116 11.00 5.46 12.61
N ILE A 117 11.03 5.02 13.88
CA ILE A 117 12.18 5.14 14.78
C ILE A 117 13.38 4.38 14.20
N GLY A 118 13.13 3.24 13.54
CA GLY A 118 14.16 2.43 12.90
C GLY A 118 14.91 3.17 11.78
N ALA A 119 14.39 4.30 11.28
CA ALA A 119 15.03 5.10 10.24
C ALA A 119 16.46 5.57 10.61
N ILE A 120 16.80 5.61 11.90
CA ILE A 120 18.17 5.86 12.40
C ILE A 120 19.16 4.85 11.79
N ASN A 121 18.74 3.59 11.56
CA ASN A 121 19.57 2.56 10.93
C ASN A 121 20.01 2.94 9.51
N SER A 122 19.26 3.80 8.82
CA SER A 122 19.66 4.29 7.50
C SER A 122 20.88 5.19 7.58
N ILE A 123 21.04 5.95 8.68
CA ILE A 123 22.19 6.85 8.90
C ILE A 123 23.41 6.01 9.30
N LEU A 124 23.21 5.03 10.18
CA LEU A 124 24.27 4.14 10.66
C LEU A 124 24.59 2.99 9.69
N ALA A 125 24.03 2.99 8.49
CA ALA A 125 24.11 1.89 7.54
C ALA A 125 25.53 1.38 7.27
N ARG A 126 26.53 2.28 7.31
CA ARG A 126 27.95 1.97 7.09
C ARG A 126 28.56 1.06 8.17
N PHE A 127 27.97 1.03 9.35
CA PHE A 127 28.46 0.23 10.49
C PHE A 127 27.81 -1.15 10.59
N PHE A 128 26.81 -1.43 9.76
CA PHE A 128 26.21 -2.76 9.70
C PHE A 128 26.98 -3.65 8.71
N PRO A 129 27.21 -4.93 9.05
CA PRO A 129 27.82 -5.89 8.12
C PRO A 129 26.96 -6.00 6.86
N ALA A 130 27.55 -6.38 5.71
CA ALA A 130 26.81 -6.60 4.47
C ALA A 130 25.77 -7.72 4.63
#